data_AF-A0A8H8BZA3-F1
#
_entry.id   AF-A0A8H8BZA3-F1
#
_cell.length_a   1.000
_cell.length_b   1.000
_cell.length_c   1.000
_cell.angle_alpha   90.00
_cell.angle_beta   90.00
_cell.angle_gamma   90.00
#
_symmetry.space_group_name_H-M   'P 1'
#
loop_
_entity.id
_entity.type
_entity.pdbx_description
1 polymer ?
#
loop_
_entity_poly.entity_id
_entity_poly.type
_entity_poly.pdbx_seq_one_letter_code
_entity_poly.pdbx_strand_id
1 'polypeptide(L)'
;MDKRLEAHQMSIQDAIDSAEYNANKKRKLTDVIEAEKALDGKVIESLLGPLGMLHNFVVYLQVSPQRMQQFLKLSRGARLSRDNKTRWNSWAKALKLALSHPLHDAIKEYFLQYTDEDCKLDELSNDYWTLLSHIQTFLESISQTTKALESNSSTLDNVLPAMDFILSTFEAGKAEFATTRE
;
A
#
# COMPACT_ATOMS: atom_id res chain seq x y z
N MET A 1 -38.84 44.16 -36.43
CA MET A 1 -37.81 43.44 -35.66
C MET A 1 -37.76 42.02 -36.18
N ASP A 2 -36.57 41.60 -36.59
CA ASP A 2 -36.36 40.54 -37.57
C ASP A 2 -36.39 39.16 -36.89
N LYS A 3 -37.56 38.50 -36.92
CA LYS A 3 -37.84 37.21 -36.25
C LYS A 3 -36.82 36.11 -36.59
N ARG A 4 -36.11 36.24 -37.72
CA ARG A 4 -35.02 35.34 -38.12
C ARG A 4 -33.76 35.48 -37.27
N LEU A 5 -33.42 36.71 -36.86
CA LEU A 5 -32.24 36.98 -36.03
C LEU A 5 -32.45 36.44 -34.61
N GLU A 6 -33.65 36.63 -34.05
CA GLU A 6 -34.05 36.10 -32.73
C GLU A 6 -34.08 34.56 -32.72
N ALA A 7 -34.62 33.93 -33.77
CA ALA A 7 -34.63 32.47 -33.90
C ALA A 7 -33.21 31.88 -34.00
N HIS A 8 -32.30 32.57 -34.69
CA HIS A 8 -30.91 32.13 -34.80
C HIS A 8 -30.13 32.31 -33.49
N GLN A 9 -30.40 33.39 -32.74
CA GLN A 9 -29.81 33.60 -31.41
C GLN A 9 -30.31 32.57 -30.40
N MET A 10 -31.59 32.23 -30.43
CA MET A 10 -32.19 31.21 -29.56
C MET A 10 -31.61 29.81 -29.85
N SER A 11 -31.44 29.45 -31.13
CA SER A 11 -30.80 28.19 -31.51
C SER A 11 -29.33 28.08 -31.11
N ILE A 12 -28.61 29.22 -31.04
CA ILE A 12 -27.22 29.25 -30.54
C ILE A 12 -27.22 29.04 -29.02
N GLN A 13 -28.14 29.69 -28.29
CA GLN A 13 -28.23 29.55 -26.84
C GLN A 13 -28.58 28.11 -26.44
N ASP A 14 -29.53 27.48 -27.13
CA ASP A 14 -29.89 26.08 -26.88
C ASP A 14 -28.70 25.12 -27.13
N ALA A 15 -27.87 25.42 -28.13
CA ALA A 15 -26.66 24.65 -28.40
C ALA A 15 -25.59 24.82 -27.32
N ILE A 16 -25.44 26.04 -26.77
CA ILE A 16 -24.54 26.32 -25.64
C ILE A 16 -25.02 25.60 -24.38
N ASP A 17 -26.30 25.72 -24.04
CA ASP A 17 -26.88 25.10 -22.85
C ASP A 17 -26.78 23.56 -22.92
N SER A 18 -26.99 22.98 -24.10
CA SER A 18 -26.81 21.55 -24.33
C SER A 18 -25.33 21.12 -24.21
N ALA A 19 -24.39 21.94 -24.68
CA ALA A 19 -22.96 21.67 -24.53
C ALA A 19 -22.51 21.74 -23.07
N GLU A 20 -22.98 22.74 -22.32
CA GLU A 20 -22.69 22.88 -20.89
C GLU A 20 -23.29 21.73 -20.06
N TYR A 21 -24.53 21.33 -20.36
CA TYR A 21 -25.16 20.16 -19.75
C TYR A 21 -24.33 18.88 -19.97
N ASN A 22 -23.86 18.67 -21.20
CA ASN A 22 -23.05 17.50 -21.54
C ASN A 22 -21.65 17.54 -20.91
N ALA A 23 -21.04 18.72 -20.79
CA ALA A 23 -19.76 18.89 -20.10
C ALA A 23 -19.87 18.58 -18.60
N ASN A 24 -20.91 19.10 -17.93
CA ASN A 24 -21.16 18.81 -16.51
C ASN A 24 -21.49 17.33 -16.26
N LYS A 25 -22.22 16.68 -17.18
CA LYS A 25 -22.49 15.24 -17.11
C LYS A 25 -21.20 14.41 -17.27
N LYS A 26 -20.31 14.79 -18.19
CA LYS A 26 -18.98 14.15 -18.33
C LYS A 26 -18.13 14.33 -17.09
N ARG A 27 -18.12 15.54 -16.49
CA ARG A 27 -17.36 15.85 -15.28
C ARG A 27 -17.84 15.01 -14.08
N LYS A 28 -19.15 14.92 -13.86
CA LYS A 28 -19.72 14.01 -12.85
C LYS A 28 -19.34 12.55 -13.09
N LEU A 29 -19.35 12.10 -14.35
CA LEU A 29 -19.00 10.71 -14.67
C LEU A 29 -17.51 10.43 -14.41
N THR A 30 -16.62 11.38 -14.70
CA THR A 30 -15.19 11.23 -14.36
C THR A 30 -14.97 11.20 -12.86
N ASP A 31 -15.65 12.06 -12.09
CA ASP A 31 -15.54 12.09 -10.63
C ASP A 31 -16.03 10.77 -10.00
N VAL A 32 -17.10 10.17 -10.55
CA VAL A 32 -17.62 8.86 -10.12
C VAL A 32 -16.64 7.73 -10.44
N ILE A 33 -16.04 7.71 -11.64
CA ILE A 33 -15.04 6.70 -12.02
C ILE A 33 -13.79 6.81 -11.14
N GLU A 34 -13.37 8.03 -10.80
CA GLU A 34 -12.22 8.29 -9.94
C GLU A 34 -12.50 7.87 -8.49
N ALA A 35 -13.72 8.12 -8.00
CA ALA A 35 -14.18 7.63 -6.70
C ALA A 35 -14.32 6.10 -6.64
N GLU A 36 -14.80 5.46 -7.71
CA GLU A 36 -14.92 4.00 -7.82
C GLU A 36 -13.54 3.32 -7.85
N LYS A 37 -12.58 3.89 -8.60
CA LYS A 37 -11.16 3.45 -8.56
C LYS A 37 -10.51 3.65 -7.19
N ALA A 38 -10.83 4.75 -6.51
CA ALA A 38 -10.36 4.97 -5.14
C ALA A 38 -10.95 3.95 -4.17
N LEU A 39 -12.22 3.56 -4.37
CA LEU A 39 -12.89 2.52 -3.60
C LEU A 39 -12.26 1.15 -3.85
N ASP A 40 -12.04 0.76 -5.11
CA ASP A 40 -11.35 -0.49 -5.47
C ASP A 40 -9.92 -0.54 -4.92
N GLY A 41 -9.19 0.58 -4.97
CA GLY A 41 -7.85 0.70 -4.37
C GLY A 41 -7.87 0.48 -2.86
N LYS A 42 -8.85 1.07 -2.16
CA LYS A 42 -9.03 0.95 -0.71
C LYS A 42 -9.50 -0.46 -0.31
N VAL A 43 -10.32 -1.11 -1.13
CA VAL A 43 -10.74 -2.51 -0.95
C VAL A 43 -9.54 -3.45 -1.10
N ILE A 44 -8.66 -3.26 -2.10
CA ILE A 44 -7.45 -4.07 -2.27
C ILE A 44 -6.45 -3.85 -1.12
N GLU A 45 -6.28 -2.61 -0.64
CA GLU A 45 -5.45 -2.33 0.56
C GLU A 45 -6.02 -2.99 1.82
N SER A 46 -7.35 -3.05 1.97
CA SER A 46 -7.99 -3.79 3.08
C SER A 46 -7.83 -5.32 2.96
N LEU A 47 -7.67 -5.84 1.74
CA LEU A 47 -7.51 -7.28 1.46
C LEU A 47 -6.13 -7.83 1.87
N LEU A 48 -5.10 -6.97 1.94
CA LEU A 48 -3.74 -7.33 2.35
C LEU A 48 -3.56 -7.41 3.87
N GLY A 49 -4.60 -7.11 4.65
CA GLY A 49 -4.57 -7.15 6.11
C GLY A 49 -3.53 -6.16 6.69
N PRO A 50 -2.75 -6.57 7.71
CA PRO A 50 -1.72 -5.71 8.32
C PRO A 50 -0.67 -5.18 7.35
N LEU A 51 -0.42 -5.91 6.26
CA LEU A 51 0.53 -5.51 5.24
C LEU A 51 0.01 -4.27 4.49
N GLY A 52 -1.29 -4.24 4.19
CA GLY A 52 -1.97 -3.09 3.61
C GLY A 52 -1.99 -1.89 4.54
N MET A 53 -2.28 -2.09 5.83
CA MET A 53 -2.26 -1.02 6.84
C MET A 53 -0.88 -0.33 6.91
N LEU A 54 0.21 -1.12 6.93
CA LEU A 54 1.56 -0.55 6.92
C LEU A 54 1.83 0.24 5.63
N HIS A 55 1.38 -0.24 4.48
CA HIS A 55 1.51 0.49 3.22
C HIS A 55 0.75 1.80 3.23
N ASN A 56 -0.49 1.79 3.71
CA ASN A 56 -1.34 2.97 3.83
C ASN A 56 -0.67 4.03 4.70
N PHE A 57 -0.10 3.62 5.83
CA PHE A 57 0.67 4.50 6.69
C PHE A 57 1.88 5.13 5.96
N VAL A 58 2.64 4.33 5.20
CA VAL A 58 3.78 4.83 4.41
C VAL A 58 3.31 5.82 3.35
N VAL A 59 2.21 5.54 2.66
CA VAL A 59 1.61 6.45 1.67
C VAL A 59 1.14 7.74 2.35
N TYR A 60 0.41 7.63 3.45
CA TYR A 60 -0.10 8.74 4.26
C TYR A 60 1.00 9.73 4.67
N LEU A 61 2.14 9.21 5.15
CA LEU A 61 3.31 10.02 5.50
C LEU A 61 3.91 10.74 4.29
N GLN A 62 3.94 10.09 3.12
CA GLN A 62 4.57 10.62 1.90
C GLN A 62 3.74 11.69 1.19
N VAL A 63 2.43 11.73 1.40
CA VAL A 63 1.55 12.75 0.80
C VAL A 63 1.85 14.15 1.37
N SER A 64 2.24 14.27 2.63
CA SER A 64 2.50 15.56 3.28
C SER A 64 3.96 15.70 3.74
N PRO A 65 4.68 16.73 3.26
CA PRO A 65 6.02 17.04 3.77
C PRO A 65 6.04 17.28 5.28
N GLN A 66 4.98 17.85 5.85
CA GLN A 66 4.86 18.11 7.28
C GLN A 66 4.77 16.81 8.07
N ARG A 67 3.94 15.86 7.63
CA ARG A 67 3.82 14.52 8.25
C ARG A 67 5.15 13.77 8.19
N MET A 68 5.81 13.80 7.03
CA MET A 68 7.14 13.22 6.87
C MET A 68 8.17 13.86 7.81
N GLN A 69 8.17 15.19 7.96
CA GLN A 69 9.09 15.87 8.87
C GLN A 69 8.84 15.52 10.34
N GLN A 70 7.58 15.38 10.76
CA GLN A 70 7.23 14.90 12.10
C GLN A 70 7.76 13.48 12.32
N PHE A 71 7.51 12.57 11.39
CA PHE A 71 8.00 11.20 11.47
C PHE A 71 9.53 11.13 11.52
N LEU A 72 10.24 11.92 10.71
CA LEU A 72 11.71 11.96 10.70
C LEU A 72 12.32 12.38 12.05
N LYS A 73 11.62 13.20 12.84
CA LYS A 73 12.07 13.56 14.18
C LYS A 73 12.02 12.36 15.13
N LEU A 74 10.95 11.56 15.05
CA LEU A 74 10.77 10.35 15.85
C LEU A 74 11.75 9.25 15.41
N SER A 75 11.94 9.07 14.11
CA SER A 75 12.78 8.02 13.54
C SER A 75 14.28 8.33 13.52
N ARG A 76 14.72 9.43 14.15
CA ARG A 76 16.12 9.90 14.15
C ARG A 76 16.69 10.06 12.73
N GLY A 77 15.85 10.53 11.81
CA GLY A 77 16.21 10.74 10.40
C GLY A 77 16.08 9.50 9.50
N ALA A 78 15.70 8.33 10.05
CA ALA A 78 15.47 7.14 9.26
C ALA A 78 14.18 7.25 8.44
N ARG A 79 14.20 6.76 7.19
CA ARG A 79 13.04 6.81 6.29
C ARG A 79 12.45 5.43 6.08
N LEU A 80 11.12 5.37 6.04
CA LEU A 80 10.42 4.19 5.54
C LEU A 80 10.57 4.10 4.03
N SER A 81 10.90 2.91 3.54
CA SER A 81 10.90 2.65 2.10
C SER A 81 9.46 2.45 1.64
N ARG A 82 9.08 3.11 0.54
CA ARG A 82 7.85 2.75 -0.17
C ARG A 82 8.03 1.38 -0.80
N ASP A 83 7.10 0.47 -0.58
CA ASP A 83 7.02 -0.76 -1.35
C ASP A 83 6.43 -0.50 -2.74
N ASN A 84 6.70 -1.43 -3.65
CA ASN A 84 5.96 -1.55 -4.90
C ASN A 84 4.79 -2.49 -4.66
N LYS A 85 3.56 -1.97 -4.82
CA LYS A 85 2.27 -2.65 -4.59
C LYS A 85 2.22 -4.09 -5.13
N THR A 86 2.97 -4.42 -6.18
CA THR A 86 2.88 -5.73 -6.85
C THR A 86 4.08 -6.68 -6.65
N ARG A 87 5.18 -6.26 -6.01
CA ARG A 87 6.42 -7.08 -5.94
C ARG A 87 6.81 -7.45 -4.51
N TRP A 88 6.76 -8.74 -4.19
CA TRP A 88 7.11 -9.28 -2.86
C TRP A 88 8.51 -8.86 -2.39
N ASN A 89 9.49 -8.75 -3.30
CA ASN A 89 10.85 -8.28 -2.98
C ASN A 89 10.87 -6.87 -2.39
N SER A 90 9.98 -6.00 -2.87
CA SER A 90 9.87 -4.64 -2.36
C SER A 90 9.22 -4.61 -0.99
N TRP A 91 8.18 -5.43 -0.79
CA TRP A 91 7.52 -5.63 0.49
C TRP A 91 8.47 -6.20 1.54
N ALA A 92 9.27 -7.22 1.20
CA ALA A 92 10.26 -7.81 2.10
C ALA A 92 11.26 -6.77 2.62
N LYS A 93 11.77 -5.91 1.72
CA LYS A 93 12.67 -4.81 2.10
C LYS A 93 11.98 -3.75 2.96
N ALA A 94 10.76 -3.36 2.59
CA ALA A 94 9.98 -2.38 3.34
C ALA A 94 9.66 -2.87 4.76
N LEU A 95 9.22 -4.12 4.90
CA LEU A 95 8.95 -4.76 6.18
C LEU A 95 10.18 -4.87 7.06
N LYS A 96 11.31 -5.33 6.50
CA LYS A 96 12.57 -5.43 7.22
C LYS A 96 13.00 -4.09 7.81
N LEU A 97 12.82 -3.00 7.06
CA LEU A 97 13.08 -1.64 7.55
C LEU A 97 12.06 -1.21 8.59
N ALA A 98 10.76 -1.41 8.34
CA ALA A 98 9.69 -1.01 9.24
C ALA A 98 9.75 -1.72 10.61
N LEU A 99 10.20 -2.97 10.64
CA LEU A 99 10.39 -3.76 11.87
C LEU A 99 11.73 -3.47 12.56
N SER A 100 12.67 -2.81 11.88
CA SER A 100 13.97 -2.48 12.46
C SER A 100 13.87 -1.28 13.41
N HIS A 101 14.65 -1.30 14.48
CA HIS A 101 14.86 -0.11 15.30
C HIS A 101 15.75 0.89 14.52
N PRO A 102 15.42 2.20 14.47
CA PRO A 102 14.41 2.93 15.26
C PRO A 102 13.04 3.10 14.59
N LEU A 103 12.82 2.54 13.40
CA LEU A 103 11.62 2.81 12.60
C LEU A 103 10.36 2.25 13.24
N HIS A 104 10.41 1.01 13.74
CA HIS A 104 9.27 0.38 14.41
C HIS A 104 8.73 1.23 15.57
N ASP A 105 9.62 1.71 16.43
CA ASP A 105 9.25 2.50 17.60
C ASP A 105 8.74 3.89 17.18
N ALA A 106 9.34 4.49 16.16
CA ALA A 106 8.87 5.75 15.60
C ALA A 106 7.47 5.64 14.98
N ILE A 107 7.13 4.49 14.37
CA ILE A 107 5.77 4.25 13.85
C ILE A 107 4.77 4.22 15.02
N LYS A 108 5.05 3.44 16.06
CA LYS A 108 4.19 3.36 17.26
C LYS A 108 4.04 4.72 17.95
N GLU A 109 5.14 5.46 18.09
CA GLU A 109 5.13 6.79 18.69
C GLU A 109 4.38 7.81 17.83
N TYR A 110 4.46 7.70 16.50
CA TYR A 110 3.70 8.55 15.59
C TYR A 110 2.19 8.37 15.77
N PHE A 111 1.72 7.12 15.84
CA PHE A 111 0.30 6.83 16.08
C PHE A 111 -0.19 7.37 17.43
N LEU A 112 0.67 7.40 18.45
CA LEU A 112 0.35 7.95 19.76
C LEU A 112 0.28 9.48 19.79
N GLN A 113 1.13 10.17 19.01
CA GLN A 113 1.28 11.64 19.08
C GLN A 113 0.43 12.42 18.07
N TYR A 114 0.19 11.86 16.88
CA TYR A 114 -0.34 12.62 15.73
C TYR A 114 -1.60 11.98 15.11
N THR A 115 -2.47 11.43 15.95
CA THR A 115 -3.66 10.67 15.51
C THR A 115 -4.70 11.57 14.82
N ASP A 116 -4.68 11.59 13.48
CA ASP A 116 -5.81 12.04 12.64
C ASP A 116 -6.78 10.86 12.40
N GLU A 117 -8.08 11.12 12.19
CA GLU A 117 -9.10 10.08 11.93
C GLU A 117 -8.71 9.15 10.77
N ASP A 118 -8.13 9.68 9.70
CA ASP A 118 -7.65 8.90 8.55
C ASP A 118 -6.44 8.02 8.89
N CYS A 119 -5.58 8.45 9.82
CA CYS A 119 -4.38 7.72 10.25
C CYS A 119 -4.75 6.57 11.20
N LYS A 120 -5.74 6.80 12.07
CA LYS A 120 -6.17 5.85 13.10
C LYS A 120 -6.76 4.56 12.53
N LEU A 121 -7.36 4.62 11.34
CA LEU A 121 -7.91 3.46 10.65
C LEU A 121 -6.85 2.40 10.29
N ASP A 122 -5.59 2.85 10.11
CA ASP A 122 -4.45 1.99 9.75
C ASP A 122 -3.53 1.73 10.96
N GLU A 123 -4.01 1.93 12.20
CA GLU A 123 -3.24 1.67 13.41
C GLU A 123 -2.99 0.16 13.58
N LEU A 124 -1.71 -0.20 13.67
CA LEU A 124 -1.27 -1.59 13.81
C LEU A 124 -1.27 -2.01 15.28
N SER A 125 -2.20 -2.90 15.64
CA SER A 125 -2.21 -3.59 16.93
C SER A 125 -0.94 -4.43 17.14
N ASN A 126 -0.62 -4.76 18.40
CA ASN A 126 0.55 -5.57 18.73
C ASN A 126 0.53 -6.95 18.04
N ASP A 127 -0.64 -7.57 17.92
CA ASP A 127 -0.79 -8.86 17.22
C ASP A 127 -0.48 -8.75 15.73
N TYR A 128 -0.80 -7.61 15.13
CA TYR A 128 -0.47 -7.33 13.74
C TYR A 128 1.03 -7.14 13.54
N TRP A 129 1.73 -6.54 14.49
CA TRP A 129 3.20 -6.48 14.45
C TRP A 129 3.85 -7.87 14.51
N THR A 130 3.32 -8.77 15.32
CA THR A 130 3.77 -10.17 15.37
C THR A 130 3.53 -10.88 14.03
N LEU A 131 2.33 -10.74 13.46
CA LEU A 131 2.00 -11.29 12.14
C LEU A 131 2.93 -10.73 11.03
N LEU A 132 3.21 -9.42 11.04
CA LEU A 132 4.15 -8.80 10.11
C LEU A 132 5.58 -9.34 10.26
N SER A 133 6.02 -9.64 11.49
CA SER A 133 7.32 -10.26 11.77
C SER A 133 7.41 -11.68 11.19
N HIS A 134 6.35 -12.48 11.34
CA HIS A 134 6.31 -13.83 10.74
C HIS A 134 6.33 -13.77 9.21
N ILE A 135 5.54 -12.85 8.61
CA ILE A 135 5.56 -12.62 7.16
C ILE A 135 6.96 -12.21 6.69
N GLN A 136 7.62 -11.29 7.40
CA GLN A 136 8.98 -10.85 7.06
C GLN A 136 9.98 -12.01 7.12
N THR A 137 9.89 -12.87 8.14
CA THR A 137 10.75 -14.05 8.28
C THR A 137 10.61 -14.98 7.09
N PHE A 138 9.37 -15.29 6.69
CA PHE A 138 9.09 -16.14 5.53
C PHE A 138 9.61 -15.53 4.21
N LEU A 139 9.37 -14.23 4.00
CA LEU A 139 9.87 -13.53 2.80
C LEU A 139 11.41 -13.46 2.77
N GLU A 140 12.05 -13.34 3.94
CA GLU A 140 13.52 -13.37 4.05
C GLU A 140 14.08 -14.75 3.64
N SER A 141 13.42 -15.85 4.02
CA SER A 141 13.80 -17.20 3.59
C SER A 141 13.75 -17.33 2.06
N ILE A 142 12.65 -16.89 1.42
CA ILE A 142 12.53 -16.91 -0.06
C ILE A 142 13.62 -16.04 -0.71
N SER A 143 13.90 -14.86 -0.15
CA SER A 143 14.94 -13.95 -0.63
C SER A 143 16.33 -14.59 -0.57
N GLN A 144 16.67 -15.23 0.55
CA GLN A 144 17.95 -15.90 0.73
C GLN A 144 18.10 -17.08 -0.22
N THR A 145 17.06 -17.92 -0.36
CA THR A 145 17.08 -19.05 -1.28
C THR A 145 17.22 -18.61 -2.73
N THR A 146 16.48 -17.57 -3.14
CA THR A 146 16.59 -16.99 -4.49
C THR A 146 18.01 -16.48 -4.73
N LYS A 147 18.58 -15.76 -3.76
CA LYS A 147 19.94 -15.24 -3.85
C LYS A 147 21.01 -16.34 -3.93
N ALA A 148 20.79 -17.47 -3.27
CA ALA A 148 21.68 -18.62 -3.37
C ALA A 148 21.60 -19.30 -4.75
N LEU A 149 20.41 -19.33 -5.35
CA LEU A 149 20.15 -19.95 -6.66
C LEU A 149 20.42 -19.03 -7.86
N GLU A 150 20.55 -17.72 -7.68
CA GLU A 150 20.90 -16.80 -8.78
C GLU A 150 22.42 -16.65 -8.99
N SER A 151 23.24 -17.27 -8.14
CA SER A 151 24.70 -17.25 -8.27
C SER A 151 25.16 -18.00 -9.53
N ASN A 152 26.21 -17.52 -10.18
CA ASN A 152 26.88 -18.22 -11.30
C ASN A 152 27.46 -19.59 -10.90
N SER A 153 27.56 -19.87 -9.61
CA SER A 153 27.99 -21.15 -9.05
C SER A 153 26.83 -22.08 -8.69
N SER A 154 25.58 -21.66 -8.89
CA SER A 154 24.43 -22.50 -8.64
C SER A 154 24.28 -23.52 -9.76
N THR A 155 24.21 -24.78 -9.37
CA THR A 155 24.02 -25.91 -10.27
C THR A 155 22.63 -26.51 -10.02
N LEU A 156 22.11 -27.29 -10.97
CA LEU A 156 20.75 -27.82 -10.91
C LEU A 156 20.50 -28.70 -9.67
N ASP A 157 21.54 -29.37 -9.17
CA ASP A 157 21.52 -30.14 -7.92
C ASP A 157 21.25 -29.29 -6.67
N ASN A 158 21.47 -27.98 -6.72
CA ASN A 158 21.17 -27.06 -5.61
C ASN A 158 19.68 -26.69 -5.54
N VAL A 159 18.89 -26.98 -6.58
CA VAL A 159 17.47 -26.59 -6.65
C VAL A 159 16.60 -27.43 -5.71
N LEU A 160 16.80 -28.76 -5.68
CA LEU A 160 16.00 -29.63 -4.80
C LEU A 160 16.22 -29.32 -3.31
N PRO A 161 17.46 -29.18 -2.80
CA PRO A 161 17.69 -28.74 -1.42
C PRO A 161 17.10 -27.37 -1.10
N ALA A 162 17.13 -26.44 -2.05
CA ALA A 162 16.53 -25.12 -1.90
C ALA A 162 15.00 -25.18 -1.78
N MET A 163 14.34 -26.06 -2.55
CA MET A 163 12.90 -26.30 -2.44
C MET A 163 12.54 -26.97 -1.11
N ASP A 164 13.32 -27.96 -0.66
CA ASP A 164 13.13 -28.61 0.64
C ASP A 164 13.25 -27.61 1.80
N PHE A 165 14.20 -26.67 1.71
CA PHE A 165 14.34 -25.59 2.69
C PHE A 165 13.11 -24.65 2.71
N ILE A 166 12.63 -24.22 1.54
CA ILE A 166 11.41 -23.39 1.47
C ILE A 166 10.19 -24.14 2.00
N LEU A 167 10.06 -25.43 1.68
CA LEU A 167 8.96 -26.25 2.17
C LEU A 167 9.02 -26.40 3.69
N SER A 168 10.20 -26.67 4.25
CA SER A 168 10.42 -26.79 5.69
C SER A 168 10.08 -25.49 6.43
N THR A 169 10.51 -24.33 5.90
CA THR A 169 10.17 -23.03 6.49
C THR A 169 8.67 -22.73 6.44
N PHE A 170 7.99 -23.14 5.36
CA PHE A 170 6.54 -23.03 5.25
C PHE A 170 5.81 -23.92 6.25
N GLU A 171 6.21 -25.19 6.38
CA GLU A 171 5.60 -26.13 7.33
C GLU A 171 5.79 -25.70 8.79
N ALA A 172 6.98 -25.21 9.13
CA ALA A 172 7.26 -24.64 10.44
C ALA A 172 6.37 -23.43 10.74
N GLY A 173 6.28 -22.49 9.80
CA GLY A 173 5.39 -21.32 9.93
C GLY A 173 3.92 -21.71 10.06
N LYS A 174 3.47 -22.73 9.32
CA LYS A 174 2.09 -23.24 9.43
C LYS A 174 1.78 -23.78 10.83
N ALA A 175 2.71 -24.50 11.44
CA ALA A 175 2.54 -25.03 12.80
C ALA A 175 2.48 -23.89 13.85
N GLU A 176 3.34 -22.88 13.71
CA GLU A 176 3.35 -21.70 14.56
C GLU A 176 2.04 -20.88 14.45
N PHE A 177 1.56 -20.66 13.23
CA PHE A 177 0.28 -19.98 12.97
C PHE A 177 -0.94 -20.77 13.42
N ALA A 178 -0.90 -22.10 13.37
CA ALA A 178 -1.97 -22.94 13.91
C ALA A 178 -2.05 -22.82 15.45
N THR A 179 -0.91 -22.72 16.11
CA THR A 179 -0.83 -22.59 17.59
C THR A 179 -1.28 -21.22 18.08
N THR A 180 -1.12 -20.17 17.27
CA THR A 180 -1.53 -18.78 17.63
C THR A 180 -3.03 -18.52 17.46
N ARG A 181 -3.79 -19.48 16.89
CA ARG A 181 -5.25 -19.35 16.64
C ARG A 181 -6.15 -20.00 17.70
N GLU A 182 -5.57 -20.67 18.70
CA GLU A 182 -6.27 -21.19 19.89
C GLU A 182 -6.13 -20.24 21.07
#